data_AF-A0A968P8V0-F1
#
_entry.id   AF-A0A968P8V0-F1
#
_cell.length_a   1.000
_cell.length_b   1.000
_cell.length_c   1.000
_cell.angle_alpha   90.00
_cell.angle_beta   90.00
_cell.angle_gamma   90.00
#
_symmetry.space_group_name_H-M   'P 1'
#
loop_
_entity.id
_entity.type
_entity.pdbx_description
1 polymer ?
#
loop_
_entity_poly.entity_id
_entity_poly.type
_entity_poly.pdbx_seq_one_letter_code
_entity_poly.pdbx_strand_id
1 'polypeptide(L)'
;MPFESGSISFRMYQLPRALPEPVLRIPSLGGSLPLYVFEETLGAPLIVVPIVNHDNAQHTADENLRLQNLWDGIEIYAALFAGLGGAWE
;
A
#
# COMPACT_ATOMS: atom_id res chain seq x y z
N MET A 1 18.73 -24.72 10.18
CA MET A 1 17.68 -24.28 9.24
C MET A 1 17.06 -25.52 8.63
N PRO A 2 15.72 -25.55 8.53
CA PRO A 2 15.05 -24.96 7.37
C PRO A 2 14.13 -23.80 7.77
N PHE A 3 14.02 -22.82 6.85
CA PHE A 3 12.97 -21.80 6.86
C PHE A 3 11.70 -22.46 6.31
N GLU A 4 10.65 -22.57 7.13
CA GLU A 4 9.32 -22.83 6.60
C GLU A 4 8.81 -21.55 5.92
N SER A 5 8.57 -21.65 4.62
CA SER A 5 7.84 -20.66 3.84
C SER A 5 6.39 -20.63 4.32
N GLY A 6 6.13 -19.92 5.41
CA GLY A 6 4.78 -19.52 5.78
C GLY A 6 4.19 -18.77 4.61
N SER A 7 3.18 -19.35 3.97
CA SER A 7 2.44 -18.68 2.90
C SER A 7 1.84 -17.38 3.46
N ILE A 8 2.42 -16.24 3.10
CA ILE A 8 1.84 -14.92 3.36
C ILE A 8 0.58 -14.84 2.49
N SER A 9 -0.54 -15.31 3.04
CA SER A 9 -1.85 -15.18 2.42
C SER A 9 -2.32 -13.77 2.70
N PHE A 10 -2.11 -12.87 1.73
CA PHE A 10 -2.67 -11.52 1.76
C PHE A 10 -4.19 -11.63 1.70
N ARG A 11 -4.85 -11.57 2.87
CA ARG A 11 -6.30 -11.45 2.94
C ARG A 11 -6.72 -10.10 2.38
N MET A 12 -7.71 -10.19 1.49
CA MET A 12 -8.29 -9.12 0.71
C MET A 12 -9.04 -8.13 1.62
N TYR A 13 -8.53 -6.91 1.75
CA TYR A 13 -9.39 -5.78 2.09
C TYR A 13 -9.94 -5.22 0.79
N GLN A 14 -11.27 -5.09 0.71
CA GLN A 14 -11.94 -4.50 -0.44
C GLN A 14 -11.43 -3.06 -0.57
N LEU A 15 -10.57 -2.82 -1.55
CA LEU A 15 -10.26 -1.45 -1.96
C LEU A 15 -11.57 -0.80 -2.40
N PRO A 16 -11.79 0.48 -2.06
CA PRO A 16 -13.04 1.15 -2.34
C PRO A 16 -13.40 0.98 -3.82
N ARG A 17 -14.62 0.48 -4.06
CA ARG A 17 -15.21 0.12 -5.36
C ARG A 17 -15.27 1.27 -6.39
N ALA A 18 -14.72 2.44 -6.05
CA ALA A 18 -14.87 3.70 -6.76
C ALA A 18 -13.63 4.12 -7.56
N LEU A 19 -12.60 3.28 -7.68
CA LEU A 19 -11.49 3.61 -8.57
C LEU A 19 -11.92 3.36 -10.04
N PRO A 20 -11.74 4.36 -10.93
CA PRO A 20 -12.16 4.26 -12.33
C PRO A 20 -11.37 3.19 -13.11
N GLU A 21 -10.18 2.82 -12.63
CA GLU A 21 -9.31 1.82 -13.23
C GLU A 21 -9.03 0.65 -12.26
N PRO A 22 -8.74 -0.57 -12.78
CA PRO A 22 -8.37 -1.71 -11.97
C PRO A 22 -7.09 -1.45 -11.16
N VAL A 23 -7.12 -1.82 -9.88
CA VAL A 23 -5.93 -1.72 -9.03
C VAL A 23 -4.89 -2.78 -9.41
N LEU A 24 -3.68 -2.34 -9.73
CA LEU A 24 -2.52 -3.22 -9.88
C LEU A 24 -2.07 -3.73 -8.51
N ARG A 25 -2.10 -5.06 -8.34
CA ARG A 25 -1.63 -5.73 -7.12
C ARG A 25 -0.37 -6.52 -7.45
N ILE A 26 0.69 -6.26 -6.69
CA ILE A 26 1.98 -6.95 -6.81
C ILE A 26 2.37 -7.51 -5.44
N PRO A 27 3.09 -8.65 -5.39
CA PRO A 27 3.44 -9.30 -4.12
C PRO A 27 4.49 -8.52 -3.31
N SER A 28 5.29 -7.68 -3.98
CA SER A 28 6.31 -6.84 -3.36
C SER A 28 6.57 -5.58 -4.18
N LEU A 29 7.06 -4.53 -3.53
CA LEU A 29 7.61 -3.34 -4.17
C LEU A 29 9.15 -3.46 -4.23
N GLY A 30 9.77 -2.89 -5.25
CA GLY A 30 11.23 -2.77 -5.31
C GLY A 30 11.78 -1.87 -4.19
N GLY A 31 13.03 -2.12 -3.78
CA GLY A 31 13.67 -1.43 -2.66
C GLY A 31 13.50 -2.16 -1.33
N SER A 32 13.92 -1.53 -0.24
CA SER A 32 13.78 -2.09 1.10
C SER A 32 13.13 -1.09 2.05
N LEU A 33 12.21 -1.60 2.85
CA LEU A 33 11.67 -0.94 4.03
C LEU A 33 11.70 -1.98 5.16
N PRO A 34 11.90 -1.58 6.43
CA PRO A 34 11.91 -2.51 7.56
C PRO A 34 10.47 -2.95 7.96
N LEU A 35 9.64 -3.32 6.98
CA LEU A 35 8.24 -3.70 7.20
C LEU A 35 8.09 -4.94 8.07
N TYR A 36 9.04 -5.87 8.01
CA TYR A 36 9.04 -7.09 8.83
C TYR A 36 8.95 -6.79 10.33
N VAL A 37 9.55 -5.67 10.79
CA VAL A 37 9.49 -5.27 12.20
C VAL A 37 8.04 -5.01 12.62
N PHE A 38 7.27 -4.32 11.78
CA PHE A 38 5.87 -4.02 12.04
C PHE A 38 4.99 -5.27 11.90
N GLU A 39 5.26 -6.12 10.91
CA GLU A 39 4.54 -7.37 10.70
C GLU A 39 4.71 -8.31 11.90
N GLU A 40 5.94 -8.52 12.37
CA GLU A 40 6.25 -9.36 13.53
C GLU A 40 5.68 -8.77 14.84
N THR A 41 5.72 -7.44 14.99
CA THR A 41 5.25 -6.77 16.21
C THR A 41 3.72 -6.73 16.29
N LEU A 42 3.05 -6.44 15.17
CA LEU A 42 1.60 -6.24 15.13
C LEU A 42 0.82 -7.53 14.82
N GLY A 43 1.48 -8.54 14.25
CA GLY A 43 0.82 -9.77 13.78
C GLY A 43 -0.24 -9.51 12.71
N ALA A 44 -0.10 -8.41 11.97
CA ALA A 44 -1.10 -7.91 11.02
C ALA A 44 -0.52 -7.80 9.60
N PRO A 45 -1.33 -8.09 8.56
CA PRO A 45 -0.88 -7.92 7.19
C PRO A 45 -0.62 -6.44 6.89
N LEU A 46 0.50 -6.18 6.22
CA LEU A 46 0.88 -4.83 5.80
C LEU A 46 0.58 -4.64 4.32
N ILE A 47 0.12 -3.44 3.97
CA ILE A 47 -0.07 -3.01 2.59
C ILE A 47 0.69 -1.70 2.35
N VAL A 48 1.21 -1.54 1.13
CA VAL A 48 1.81 -0.28 0.66
C VAL A 48 0.93 0.27 -0.45
N VAL A 49 0.56 1.54 -0.35
CA VAL A 49 -0.29 2.24 -1.33
C VAL A 49 0.47 3.47 -1.82
N PRO A 50 1.26 3.36 -2.90
CA PRO A 50 2.06 4.48 -3.39
C PRO A 50 1.18 5.49 -4.12
N ILE A 51 1.43 6.79 -3.90
CA ILE A 51 0.81 7.89 -4.64
C ILE A 51 1.76 8.52 -5.68
N VAL A 52 3.03 8.13 -5.67
CA VAL A 52 4.05 8.76 -6.53
C VAL A 52 3.85 8.39 -8.01
N ASN A 53 4.21 9.29 -8.92
CA ASN A 53 4.32 8.99 -10.35
C ASN A 53 5.60 8.20 -10.67
N HIS A 54 5.64 7.53 -11.82
CA HIS A 54 6.75 6.67 -12.24
C HIS A 54 8.11 7.39 -12.37
N ASP A 55 8.08 8.69 -12.65
CA ASP A 55 9.20 9.59 -12.92
C ASP A 55 9.44 10.59 -11.77
N ASN A 56 9.03 10.23 -10.55
CA ASN A 56 9.10 11.11 -9.38
C ASN A 56 10.53 11.48 -8.93
N ALA A 57 11.58 10.81 -9.42
CA ALA A 57 12.99 11.03 -9.08
C ALA A 57 13.32 11.01 -7.56
N GLN A 58 12.64 10.14 -6.80
CA GLN A 58 12.79 9.98 -5.35
C GLN A 58 14.26 9.90 -4.91
N HIS A 59 14.63 10.70 -3.90
CA HIS A 59 15.98 10.76 -3.31
C HIS A 59 17.06 11.30 -4.26
N THR A 60 16.68 11.99 -5.33
CA THR A 60 17.60 12.60 -6.29
C THR A 60 17.13 14.01 -6.68
N ALA A 61 17.86 14.68 -7.58
CA ALA A 61 17.45 16.00 -8.08
C ALA A 61 16.15 15.89 -8.89
N ASP A 62 15.39 16.98 -8.95
CA ASP A 62 14.11 17.08 -9.65
C ASP A 62 13.03 16.11 -9.14
N GLU A 63 13.07 15.78 -7.84
CA GLU A 63 12.03 15.03 -7.16
C GLU A 63 10.67 15.74 -7.30
N ASN A 64 9.65 15.02 -7.76
CA ASN A 64 8.35 15.59 -8.11
C ASN A 64 7.16 14.67 -7.82
N LEU A 65 5.97 15.28 -7.72
CA LEU A 65 4.70 14.60 -7.60
C LEU A 65 3.67 15.26 -8.51
N ARG A 66 2.96 14.47 -9.33
CA ARG A 66 1.80 14.97 -10.09
C ARG A 66 0.69 15.39 -9.13
N LEU A 67 0.18 16.61 -9.27
CA LEU A 67 -0.88 17.13 -8.39
C LEU A 67 -2.13 16.23 -8.38
N GLN A 68 -2.52 15.66 -9.53
CA GLN A 68 -3.65 14.74 -9.56
C GLN A 68 -3.43 13.53 -8.66
N ASN A 69 -2.22 12.96 -8.65
CA ASN A 69 -1.92 11.83 -7.78
C ASN A 69 -2.01 12.18 -6.28
N LEU A 70 -1.70 13.43 -5.90
CA LEU A 70 -1.91 13.88 -4.52
C LEU A 70 -3.41 13.88 -4.17
N TRP A 71 -4.25 14.44 -5.04
CA TRP A 71 -5.70 14.50 -4.83
C TRP A 71 -6.33 13.10 -4.81
N ASP A 72 -5.99 12.27 -5.79
CA ASP A 72 -6.45 10.88 -5.86
C ASP A 72 -5.99 10.10 -4.62
N GLY A 73 -4.75 10.33 -4.17
CA GLY A 73 -4.21 9.76 -2.95
C GLY A 73 -5.05 10.10 -1.73
N ILE A 74 -5.41 11.38 -1.55
CA ILE A 74 -6.27 11.81 -0.44
C ILE A 74 -7.62 11.06 -0.46
N GLU A 75 -8.25 10.94 -1.63
CA GLU A 75 -9.52 10.22 -1.78
C GLU A 75 -9.37 8.73 -1.46
N ILE A 76 -8.30 8.08 -1.94
CA ILE A 76 -8.00 6.67 -1.66
C ILE A 76 -7.81 6.44 -0.16
N TYR A 77 -6.97 7.24 0.51
CA TYR A 77 -6.72 7.09 1.93
C TYR A 77 -7.96 7.39 2.77
N ALA A 78 -8.74 8.41 2.42
CA ALA A 78 -9.99 8.71 3.09
C ALA A 78 -10.97 7.53 2.98
N ALA A 79 -11.10 6.94 1.79
CA ALA A 79 -11.98 5.80 1.57
C ALA A 79 -11.48 4.51 2.25
N LEU A 80 -10.16 4.29 2.33
CA LEU A 80 -9.57 3.22 3.13
C LEU A 80 -9.93 3.37 4.61
N PHE A 81 -9.72 4.55 5.20
CA PHE A 81 -10.00 4.78 6.62
C PHE A 81 -11.50 4.76 6.94
N ALA A 82 -12.33 5.32 6.06
CA ALA A 82 -13.79 5.27 6.23
C ALA A 82 -14.32 3.83 6.10
N GLY A 83 -13.83 3.05 5.15
CA GLY A 83 -14.23 1.65 4.95
C GLY A 83 -13.75 0.72 6.07
N LEU A 84 -12.62 1.05 6.71
CA LEU A 84 -12.11 0.31 7.85
C LEU A 84 -13.08 0.35 9.04
N GLY A 85 -13.82 1.43 9.26
CA GLY A 85 -14.77 1.56 10.38
C GLY A 85 -15.80 0.43 10.49
N GLY A 86 -16.20 -0.19 9.37
CA GLY A 86 -17.13 -1.33 9.35
C GLY A 86 -16.47 -2.71 9.52
N ALA A 87 -15.14 -2.78 9.61
CA ALA A 87 -14.37 -4.01 9.78
C ALA A 87 -13.83 -4.21 11.20
N TRP A 88 -14.06 -3.25 12.11
CA TRP A 88 -13.61 -3.29 13.51
C TRP A 88 -14.72 -3.62 14.52
N GLU A 89 -15.95 -3.90 14.05
CA GLU A 89 -17.05 -4.47 14.83
C GLU A 89 -17.19 -5.98 14.56
#